data_AF-A0A357YMI7-F1
#
_entry.id   AF-A0A357YMI7-F1
#
_cell.length_a   1.000
_cell.length_b   1.000
_cell.length_c   1.000
_cell.angle_alpha   90.00
_cell.angle_beta   90.00
_cell.angle_gamma   90.00
#
_symmetry.space_group_name_H-M   'P 1'
#
loop_
_entity.id
_entity.type
_entity.pdbx_description
1 polymer ?
#
loop_
_entity_poly.entity_id
_entity_poly.type
_entity_poly.pdbx_seq_one_letter_code
_entity_poly.pdbx_strand_id
1 'polypeptide(L)'
;MKFEKIKGLIVAPFTPFDKQGEVDLGPISDYASMLQKNGLIGVFINGSSGEGYMLTVEERMKLAEKWISVAPKGFKVIVHVGATCIKDSFKLAQHAQEIGAFGTGA
;
A
#
# COMPACT_ATOMS: atom_id res chain seq x y z
N MET A 1 12.21 -10.46 20.32
CA MET A 1 11.10 -9.50 20.35
C MET A 1 9.78 -10.26 20.37
N LYS A 2 8.81 -9.85 21.20
CA LYS A 2 7.41 -10.29 21.08
C LYS A 2 6.67 -9.22 20.29
N PHE A 3 6.14 -9.56 19.12
CA PHE A 3 5.31 -8.66 18.32
C PHE A 3 3.84 -8.92 18.62
N GLU A 4 3.04 -7.86 18.72
CA GLU A 4 1.59 -8.01 18.77
C GLU A 4 1.07 -8.52 17.43
N LYS A 5 0.23 -9.55 17.47
CA LYS A 5 -0.41 -10.07 16.25
C LYS A 5 -1.44 -9.06 15.74
N ILE A 6 -1.50 -8.88 14.43
CA ILE A 6 -2.58 -8.13 13.77
C ILE A 6 -3.89 -8.91 14.00
N LYS A 7 -4.93 -8.21 14.47
CA LYS A 7 -6.28 -8.75 14.67
C LYS A 7 -7.28 -7.86 13.94
N GLY A 8 -8.07 -8.44 13.03
CA GLY A 8 -9.02 -7.72 12.17
C GLY A 8 -8.75 -7.99 10.68
N LEU A 9 -9.52 -7.34 9.81
CA LEU A 9 -9.44 -7.53 8.37
C LEU A 9 -8.48 -6.52 7.71
N ILE A 10 -7.51 -7.04 6.96
CA ILE A 10 -6.65 -6.29 6.04
C ILE A 10 -7.04 -6.71 4.62
N VAL A 11 -7.38 -5.77 3.76
CA VAL A 11 -7.70 -6.06 2.34
C VAL A 11 -6.52 -5.74 1.44
N ALA A 12 -6.38 -6.45 0.32
CA ALA A 12 -5.54 -6.00 -0.78
C ALA A 12 -6.40 -5.16 -1.75
N PRO A 13 -6.36 -3.82 -1.70
CA PRO A 13 -7.14 -2.98 -2.60
C PRO A 13 -6.52 -2.95 -4.00
N PHE A 14 -7.37 -2.72 -5.00
CA PHE A 14 -6.93 -2.46 -6.38
C PHE A 14 -6.23 -1.09 -6.49
N THR A 15 -5.34 -0.96 -7.47
CA THR A 15 -4.75 0.33 -7.84
C THR A 15 -5.69 1.07 -8.81
N PRO A 16 -6.12 2.30 -8.50
CA PRO A 16 -6.91 3.09 -9.44
C PRO A 16 -6.03 3.58 -10.60
N PHE A 17 -6.59 3.55 -11.81
CA PHE A 17 -5.97 4.08 -13.02
C PHE A 17 -6.92 5.05 -13.72
N ASP A 18 -6.36 6.05 -14.39
CA ASP A 18 -7.12 6.94 -15.24
C ASP A 18 -7.43 6.32 -16.62
N LYS A 19 -8.10 7.08 -17.49
CA LYS A 19 -8.46 6.62 -18.84
C LYS A 19 -7.25 6.48 -19.78
N GLN A 20 -6.09 6.99 -19.40
CA GLN A 20 -4.84 6.91 -20.13
C GLN A 20 -4.00 5.71 -19.66
N GLY A 21 -4.38 5.08 -18.55
CA GLY A 21 -3.66 3.96 -17.95
C GLY A 21 -2.59 4.39 -16.95
N GLU A 22 -2.57 5.66 -16.56
CA GLU A 22 -1.66 6.18 -15.54
C GLU A 22 -2.27 5.96 -14.14
N VAL A 23 -1.43 5.78 -13.13
CA VAL A 23 -1.88 5.62 -11.74
C VAL A 23 -2.64 6.87 -11.28
N ASP A 24 -3.89 6.68 -10.88
CA ASP A 24 -4.74 7.73 -10.33
C ASP A 24 -4.77 7.68 -8.79
N LEU A 25 -4.17 8.70 -8.18
CA LEU A 25 -4.09 8.83 -6.73
C LEU A 25 -5.32 9.50 -6.10
N GLY A 26 -6.17 10.14 -6.91
CA GLY A 26 -7.34 10.90 -6.46
C GLY A 26 -8.32 10.07 -5.61
N PRO A 27 -8.75 8.89 -6.08
CA PRO A 27 -9.74 8.06 -5.39
C PRO A 27 -9.30 7.50 -4.02
N ILE A 28 -7.99 7.50 -3.71
CA ILE A 28 -7.45 6.74 -2.58
C ILE A 28 -7.96 7.24 -1.22
N SER A 29 -8.25 8.54 -1.08
CA SER A 29 -8.82 9.10 0.16
C SER A 29 -10.21 8.56 0.47
N ASP A 30 -11.08 8.54 -0.55
CA ASP A 30 -12.44 8.04 -0.42
C ASP A 30 -12.44 6.51 -0.30
N TYR A 31 -11.51 5.85 -0.98
CA TYR A 31 -11.32 4.41 -0.88
C TYR A 31 -10.92 4.01 0.56
N ALA A 32 -9.91 4.64 1.15
CA ALA A 32 -9.51 4.39 2.53
C ALA A 32 -10.66 4.63 3.52
N SER A 33 -11.41 5.73 3.32
CA SER A 33 -12.57 6.07 4.15
C SER A 33 -13.69 5.04 4.05
N MET A 34 -13.99 4.57 2.82
CA MET A 34 -14.98 3.52 2.59
C MET A 34 -14.56 2.21 3.26
N LEU A 35 -13.29 1.79 3.12
CA LEU A 35 -12.79 0.56 3.73
C LEU A 35 -12.89 0.60 5.26
N GLN A 36 -12.47 1.71 5.87
CA GLN A 36 -12.58 1.89 7.31
C GLN A 36 -14.05 1.84 7.77
N LYS A 37 -14.96 2.52 7.07
CA LYS A 37 -16.40 2.50 7.36
C LYS A 37 -16.99 1.08 7.31
N ASN A 38 -16.44 0.23 6.45
CA ASN A 38 -16.84 -1.17 6.31
C ASN A 38 -16.16 -2.13 7.32
N GLY A 39 -15.45 -1.60 8.32
CA GLY A 39 -14.87 -2.39 9.41
C GLY A 39 -13.48 -2.97 9.12
N LEU A 40 -12.84 -2.56 8.01
CA LEU A 40 -11.46 -2.94 7.75
C LEU A 40 -10.51 -2.12 8.62
N ILE A 41 -9.42 -2.75 9.02
CA ILE A 41 -8.42 -2.14 9.91
C ILE A 41 -7.12 -1.77 9.18
N GLY A 42 -7.06 -1.99 7.87
CA GLY A 42 -5.87 -1.73 7.09
C GLY A 42 -5.93 -2.27 5.67
N VAL A 43 -4.83 -2.04 4.94
CA VAL A 43 -4.62 -2.44 3.56
C VAL A 43 -3.26 -3.08 3.35
N PHE A 44 -3.19 -4.00 2.38
CA PHE A 44 -1.98 -4.58 1.83
C PHE A 44 -1.84 -4.15 0.37
N ILE A 45 -1.03 -3.14 0.12
CA ILE A 45 -0.94 -2.46 -1.19
C ILE A 45 0.27 -2.96 -1.99
N ASN A 46 0.33 -2.65 -3.29
CA ASN A 46 1.39 -3.08 -4.21
C ASN A 46 1.55 -4.61 -4.35
N GLY A 47 0.58 -5.39 -3.88
CA GLY A 47 0.53 -6.83 -4.10
C GLY A 47 0.04 -7.18 -5.51
N SER A 48 -0.17 -8.46 -5.79
CA SER A 48 -0.74 -8.92 -7.06
C SER A 48 -2.12 -8.31 -7.35
N SER A 49 -3.02 -8.32 -6.36
CA SER A 49 -4.35 -7.68 -6.45
C SER A 49 -4.32 -6.16 -6.42
N GLY A 50 -3.19 -5.55 -6.09
CA GLY A 50 -2.99 -4.10 -6.21
C GLY A 50 -2.13 -3.77 -7.42
N GLU A 51 -2.02 -4.68 -8.39
CA GLU A 51 -1.30 -4.51 -9.66
C GLU A 51 0.19 -4.12 -9.50
N GLY A 52 0.79 -4.36 -8.34
CA GLY A 52 2.12 -3.80 -8.03
C GLY A 52 3.27 -4.34 -8.89
N TYR A 53 3.08 -5.48 -9.58
CA TYR A 53 4.05 -6.00 -10.56
C TYR A 53 3.92 -5.34 -11.94
N MET A 54 2.83 -4.62 -12.20
CA MET A 54 2.56 -3.89 -13.44
C MET A 54 2.97 -2.42 -13.33
N LEU A 55 3.33 -1.96 -12.13
CA LEU A 55 3.73 -0.60 -11.84
C LEU A 55 5.26 -0.45 -11.86
N THR A 56 5.73 0.73 -12.26
CA THR A 56 7.11 1.16 -12.04
C THR A 56 7.40 1.32 -10.53
N VAL A 57 8.69 1.36 -10.17
CA VAL A 57 9.11 1.58 -8.78
C VAL A 57 8.59 2.93 -8.28
N GLU A 58 8.68 3.97 -9.11
CA GLU A 58 8.23 5.32 -8.79
C GLU A 58 6.71 5.39 -8.56
N GLU A 59 5.91 4.69 -9.38
CA GLU A 59 4.46 4.60 -9.17
C GLU A 59 4.12 3.88 -7.87
N ARG A 60 4.79 2.76 -7.56
CA ARG A 60 4.60 2.03 -6.29
C ARG A 60 4.91 2.90 -5.08
N MET A 61 5.94 3.74 -5.17
CA MET A 61 6.33 4.68 -4.11
C MET A 61 5.25 5.77 -3.93
N LYS A 62 4.82 6.42 -5.02
CA LYS A 62 3.75 7.44 -4.95
C LYS A 62 2.43 6.87 -4.44
N LEU A 63 2.09 5.65 -4.85
CA LEU A 63 0.88 4.95 -4.38
C LEU A 63 0.96 4.72 -2.87
N ALA A 64 2.11 4.25 -2.37
CA ALA A 64 2.32 4.02 -0.95
C ALA A 64 2.28 5.31 -0.13
N GLU A 65 2.93 6.38 -0.61
CA GLU A 65 2.86 7.72 0.00
C GLU A 65 1.41 8.20 0.12
N LYS A 66 0.62 8.05 -0.95
CA LYS A 66 -0.77 8.47 -0.93
C LYS A 66 -1.57 7.68 0.10
N TRP A 67 -1.46 6.36 0.12
CA TRP A 67 -2.16 5.50 1.10
C TRP A 67 -1.81 5.86 2.53
N ILE A 68 -0.53 6.11 2.83
CA ILE A 68 -0.08 6.55 4.15
C ILE A 68 -0.67 7.92 4.51
N SER A 69 -0.61 8.88 3.58
CA SER A 69 -1.03 10.26 3.84
C SER A 69 -2.51 10.41 4.19
N VAL A 70 -3.36 9.50 3.69
CA VAL A 70 -4.81 9.50 3.92
C VAL A 70 -5.28 8.40 4.86
N ALA A 71 -4.35 7.59 5.40
CA ALA A 71 -4.70 6.48 6.29
C ALA A 71 -5.39 7.02 7.55
N PRO A 72 -6.60 6.53 7.89
CA PRO A 72 -7.25 6.91 9.12
C PRO A 72 -6.42 6.51 10.35
N LYS A 73 -6.67 7.17 11.49
CA LYS A 73 -5.96 6.85 12.74
C LYS A 73 -6.11 5.37 13.10
N GLY A 74 -4.98 4.68 13.26
CA GLY A 74 -4.92 3.25 13.62
C GLY A 74 -5.09 2.28 12.44
N PHE A 75 -5.30 2.80 11.22
CA PHE A 75 -5.39 2.01 10.00
C PHE A 75 -4.00 1.55 9.56
N LYS A 76 -3.81 0.24 9.36
CA LYS A 76 -2.50 -0.36 9.08
C LYS A 76 -2.27 -0.42 7.58
N VAL A 77 -1.27 0.31 7.08
CA VAL A 77 -0.83 0.21 5.69
C VAL A 77 0.39 -0.70 5.63
N ILE A 78 0.24 -1.87 5.00
CA ILE A 78 1.33 -2.81 4.74
C ILE A 78 1.69 -2.69 3.25
N VAL A 79 2.97 -2.51 2.96
CA VAL A 79 3.46 -2.32 1.58
C VAL A 79 4.13 -3.60 1.10
N HIS A 80 3.65 -4.15 -0.01
CA HIS A 80 4.38 -5.20 -0.71
C HIS A 80 5.60 -4.58 -1.41
N VAL A 81 6.78 -5.11 -1.11
CA VAL A 81 8.08 -4.60 -1.61
C VAL A 81 8.83 -5.62 -2.46
N GLY A 82 8.23 -6.80 -2.71
CA GLY A 82 8.78 -7.79 -3.63
C GLY A 82 8.85 -7.24 -5.06
N ALA A 83 9.97 -7.50 -5.74
CA ALA A 83 10.21 -7.20 -7.14
C ALA A 83 11.11 -8.26 -7.77
N THR A 84 11.12 -8.33 -9.10
CA THR A 84 12.00 -9.24 -9.86
C THR A 84 13.48 -8.81 -9.82
N CYS A 85 13.74 -7.56 -9.40
CA CYS A 85 15.06 -7.03 -9.13
C CYS A 85 15.25 -6.84 -7.63
N ILE A 86 16.34 -7.38 -7.09
CA ILE A 86 16.65 -7.25 -5.66
C ILE A 86 16.92 -5.80 -5.25
N LYS A 87 17.56 -5.00 -6.12
CA LYS A 87 17.85 -3.58 -5.84
C LYS A 87 16.56 -2.77 -5.76
N ASP A 88 15.57 -3.08 -6.57
CA ASP A 88 14.26 -2.42 -6.52
C ASP A 88 13.51 -2.83 -5.25
N SER A 89 13.61 -4.10 -4.85
CA SER A 89 13.04 -4.56 -3.58
C SER A 89 13.67 -3.83 -2.38
N PHE A 90 14.98 -3.62 -2.38
CA PHE A 90 15.67 -2.79 -1.38
C PHE A 90 15.18 -1.35 -1.38
N LYS A 91 15.09 -0.70 -2.55
CA LYS A 91 14.61 0.68 -2.68
C LYS A 91 13.18 0.83 -2.15
N LEU A 92 12.29 -0.09 -2.50
CA LEU A 92 10.90 -0.10 -2.04
C LEU A 92 10.78 -0.36 -0.53
N ALA A 93 11.59 -1.27 0.02
CA ALA A 93 11.61 -1.55 1.45
C ALA A 93 12.12 -0.35 2.27
N GLN A 94 13.19 0.30 1.80
CA GLN A 94 13.71 1.51 2.43
C GLN A 94 12.67 2.64 2.41
N HIS A 95 12.06 2.89 1.25
CA HIS A 95 11.01 3.90 1.10
C HIS A 95 9.81 3.62 2.01
N ALA A 96 9.33 2.38 2.07
CA ALA A 96 8.23 2.00 2.95
C ALA A 96 8.53 2.31 4.43
N GLN A 97 9.77 2.12 4.86
CA GLN A 97 10.21 2.53 6.20
C GLN A 97 10.21 4.05 6.38
N GLU A 98 10.75 4.80 5.42
CA GLU A 98 10.87 6.26 5.46
C GLU A 98 9.50 6.95 5.57
N ILE A 99 8.49 6.44 4.86
CA ILE A 99 7.12 6.97 4.92
C ILE A 99 6.32 6.45 6.12
N GLY A 100 6.86 5.55 6.93
CA GLY A 100 6.19 5.05 8.14
C GLY A 100 5.11 3.99 7.89
N ALA A 101 5.31 3.11 6.90
CA ALA A 101 4.45 1.94 6.72
C ALA A 101 4.39 1.08 8.00
N PHE A 102 3.23 0.47 8.26
CA PHE A 102 3.06 -0.41 9.42
C PHE A 102 3.94 -1.66 9.32
N GLY A 103 4.19 -2.13 8.09
CA GLY A 103 5.09 -3.24 7.80
C GLY A 103 5.26 -3.45 6.31
N THR A 104 6.13 -4.38 5.96
CA THR A 104 6.38 -4.81 4.58
C THR A 104 6.03 -6.29 4.39
N GLY A 105 5.67 -6.66 3.16
CA GLY A 105 5.56 -8.06 2.71
C GLY A 105 6.26 -8.24 1.36
N ALA A 106 6.60 -9.46 0.98
CA ALA A 106 7.25 -9.78 -0.30
C ALA A 106 6.88 -11.20 -0.75
#